data_AF-A0A8J3RW80-F1
#
_entry.id   AF-A0A8J3RW80-F1
#
_cell.length_a   1.000
_cell.length_b   1.000
_cell.length_c   1.000
_cell.angle_alpha   90.00
_cell.angle_beta   90.00
_cell.angle_gamma   90.00
#
_symmetry.space_group_name_H-M   'P 1'
#
loop_
_entity.id
_entity.type
_entity.pdbx_description
1 polymer ?
#
loop_
_entity_poly.entity_id
_entity_poly.type
_entity_poly.pdbx_seq_one_letter_code
_entity_poly.pdbx_strand_id
1 'polypeptide(L)'
;MASRETRYETVPTGVGRAVTSRVDDDDTLRIEWPEPDDGKILLRNTETGEEHEGIDLSGLAAGTWTVSKHGAPLVTDDPGFSLDGLVAYAGRARDREIRAVRSPEGILHVLVREVGPYVEVARVCPEDGMVGVEGMLAYGEPRPAARSAWLVAVARKGPETAGGGTVRGRRFTGKVPIAQLTEGQTKRRVFWDLFAEIDGVRLPLAARLDDVTEKKSRVRFPAQYVGQVRVRPYFTDADSLAVACTIEEKTS
;
A
#
# COMPACT_ATOMS: atom_id res chain seq x y z
N MET A 1 44.22 17.28 -1.25
CA MET A 1 42.76 17.02 -1.26
C MET A 1 42.36 16.76 -2.70
N ALA A 2 42.18 15.49 -3.07
CA ALA A 2 41.78 15.11 -4.42
C ALA A 2 40.24 15.04 -4.47
N SER A 3 39.64 15.87 -5.32
CA SER A 3 38.23 15.81 -5.66
C SER A 3 37.97 14.58 -6.52
N ARG A 4 37.13 13.67 -6.04
CA ARG A 4 36.61 12.54 -6.84
C ARG A 4 35.38 13.04 -7.58
N GLU A 5 35.57 13.52 -8.81
CA GLU A 5 34.48 13.62 -9.77
C GLU A 5 34.09 12.19 -10.18
N THR A 6 32.96 11.72 -9.64
CA THR A 6 32.30 10.52 -10.14
C THR A 6 31.76 10.83 -11.52
N ARG A 7 32.41 10.32 -12.56
CA ARG A 7 31.86 10.30 -13.92
C ARG A 7 30.59 9.46 -13.89
N TYR A 8 29.44 10.09 -14.05
CA TYR A 8 28.23 9.41 -14.50
C TYR A 8 28.50 8.94 -15.92
N GLU A 9 28.78 7.65 -16.10
CA GLU A 9 28.74 7.04 -17.43
C GLU A 9 27.31 7.20 -17.96
N THR A 10 27.22 7.95 -19.07
CA THR A 10 25.97 8.14 -19.79
C THR A 10 25.60 6.80 -20.42
N VAL A 11 24.54 6.16 -19.92
CA VAL A 11 24.00 4.94 -20.53
C VAL A 11 23.61 5.25 -21.99
N PRO A 12 24.06 4.46 -22.98
CA PRO A 12 23.75 4.70 -24.39
C PRO A 12 22.23 4.78 -24.62
N THR A 13 21.80 5.78 -25.37
CA THR A 13 20.39 5.98 -25.73
C THR A 13 19.99 5.07 -26.89
N GLY A 14 18.95 4.25 -26.68
CA GLY A 14 18.09 3.74 -27.76
C GLY A 14 17.93 2.22 -27.89
N VAL A 15 18.96 1.42 -27.59
CA VAL A 15 18.91 -0.04 -27.78
C VAL A 15 18.83 -0.73 -26.42
N GLY A 16 17.78 -1.54 -26.19
CA GLY A 16 17.60 -2.31 -24.94
C GLY A 16 16.97 -1.53 -23.77
N ARG A 17 16.39 -0.34 -24.02
CA ARG A 17 15.60 0.41 -23.03
C ARG A 17 14.12 0.03 -23.15
N ALA A 18 13.49 -0.37 -22.05
CA ALA A 18 12.05 -0.64 -22.03
C ALA A 18 11.24 0.67 -22.08
N VAL A 19 10.12 0.64 -22.81
CA VAL A 19 9.12 1.72 -22.87
C VAL A 19 8.21 1.65 -21.65
N THR A 20 7.72 0.44 -21.33
CA THR A 20 6.95 0.16 -20.12
C THR A 20 7.40 -1.16 -19.51
N SER A 21 7.28 -1.27 -18.19
CA SER A 21 7.70 -2.45 -17.43
C SER A 21 6.77 -2.62 -16.23
N ARG A 22 5.87 -3.61 -16.29
CA ARG A 22 4.81 -3.81 -15.28
C ARG A 22 4.62 -5.28 -14.95
N VAL A 23 4.07 -5.54 -13.78
CA VAL A 23 3.68 -6.88 -13.37
C VAL A 23 2.17 -7.01 -13.55
N ASP A 24 1.76 -7.96 -14.39
CA ASP A 24 0.35 -8.30 -14.61
C ASP A 24 -0.20 -9.12 -13.43
N ASP A 25 -1.52 -9.24 -13.34
CA ASP A 25 -2.19 -9.87 -12.19
C ASP A 25 -1.98 -11.40 -12.09
N ASP A 26 -1.42 -12.00 -13.15
CA ASP A 26 -1.03 -13.41 -13.28
C ASP A 26 0.46 -13.67 -12.99
N ASP A 27 1.16 -12.69 -12.38
CA ASP A 27 2.59 -12.73 -12.08
C ASP A 27 3.51 -12.70 -13.31
N THR A 28 3.04 -12.20 -14.46
CA THR A 28 3.88 -11.98 -15.64
C THR A 28 4.52 -10.59 -15.64
N LEU A 29 5.84 -10.52 -15.87
CA LEU A 29 6.54 -9.28 -16.18
C LEU A 29 6.27 -8.88 -17.64
N ARG A 30 5.41 -7.89 -17.85
CA ARG A 30 5.17 -7.28 -19.16
C ARG A 30 6.19 -6.19 -19.42
N ILE A 31 6.95 -6.33 -20.50
CA ILE A 31 7.90 -5.33 -20.97
C ILE A 31 7.53 -4.95 -22.41
N GLU A 32 7.32 -3.67 -22.65
CA GLU A 32 7.12 -3.13 -24.01
C GLU A 32 8.41 -2.50 -24.51
N TRP A 33 8.75 -2.77 -25.77
CA TRP A 33 9.98 -2.33 -26.41
C TRP A 33 9.68 -1.34 -27.54
N PRO A 34 10.57 -0.38 -27.82
CA PRO A 34 10.41 0.54 -28.94
C PRO A 34 10.58 -0.18 -30.30
N GLU A 35 11.40 -1.23 -30.32
CA GLU A 35 11.62 -2.13 -31.45
C GLU A 35 11.53 -3.58 -30.96
N PRO A 36 11.06 -4.55 -31.77
CA PRO A 36 11.01 -5.95 -31.37
C PRO A 36 12.38 -6.43 -30.90
N ASP A 37 12.41 -7.08 -29.74
CA ASP A 37 13.64 -7.48 -29.09
C ASP A 37 13.51 -8.91 -28.52
N ASP A 38 14.44 -9.79 -28.88
CA ASP A 38 14.39 -11.25 -28.65
C ASP A 38 15.31 -11.72 -27.51
N GLY A 39 15.95 -10.79 -26.79
CA GLY A 39 16.83 -11.12 -25.68
C GLY A 39 16.10 -11.74 -24.48
N LYS A 40 16.69 -12.81 -23.95
CA LYS A 40 16.22 -13.45 -22.70
C LYS A 40 16.33 -12.49 -21.52
N ILE A 41 15.28 -12.48 -20.72
CA ILE A 41 15.23 -11.78 -19.43
C ILE A 41 15.83 -12.70 -18.36
N LEU A 42 16.71 -12.14 -17.55
CA LEU A 42 17.29 -12.78 -16.37
C LEU A 42 17.03 -11.88 -15.16
N LEU A 43 16.44 -12.45 -14.12
CA LEU A 43 16.30 -11.80 -12.83
C LEU A 43 17.35 -12.38 -11.88
N ARG A 44 18.02 -11.52 -11.12
CA ARG A 44 18.93 -11.95 -10.04
C ARG A 44 18.55 -11.28 -8.72
N ASN A 45 18.32 -12.09 -7.69
CA ASN A 45 18.07 -11.61 -6.33
C ASN A 45 19.32 -10.88 -5.81
N THR A 46 19.15 -9.66 -5.33
CA THR A 46 20.27 -8.79 -4.91
C THR A 46 20.95 -9.26 -3.62
N GLU A 47 20.25 -10.04 -2.80
CA GLU A 47 20.73 -10.49 -1.50
C GLU A 47 21.28 -11.92 -1.57
N THR A 48 20.55 -12.83 -2.22
CA THR A 48 20.89 -14.26 -2.26
C THR A 48 21.73 -14.64 -3.48
N GLY A 49 21.71 -13.83 -4.54
CA GLY A 49 22.33 -14.15 -5.83
C GLY A 49 21.58 -15.22 -6.63
N GLU A 50 20.41 -15.65 -6.17
CA GLU A 50 19.52 -16.56 -6.90
C GLU A 50 19.15 -15.99 -8.27
N GLU A 51 19.10 -16.84 -9.29
CA GLU A 51 18.79 -16.46 -10.66
C GLU A 51 17.50 -17.11 -11.13
N HIS A 52 16.73 -16.35 -11.90
CA HIS A 52 15.49 -16.80 -12.53
C HIS A 52 15.43 -16.32 -13.97
N GLU A 53 15.22 -17.24 -14.90
CA GLU A 53 15.13 -16.94 -16.34
C GLU A 53 13.67 -16.77 -16.77
N GLY A 54 13.38 -15.70 -17.51
CA GLY A 54 12.08 -15.47 -18.13
C GLY A 54 11.25 -14.37 -17.45
N ILE A 55 9.99 -14.28 -17.86
CA ILE A 55 9.05 -13.24 -17.44
C ILE A 55 7.94 -13.75 -16.52
N ASP A 56 7.81 -15.07 -16.34
CA ASP A 56 6.93 -15.66 -15.34
C ASP A 56 7.59 -15.47 -13.98
N LEU A 57 7.01 -14.65 -13.11
CA LEU A 57 7.57 -14.33 -11.79
C LEU A 57 7.02 -15.24 -10.68
N SER A 58 6.28 -16.29 -11.05
CA SER A 58 5.78 -17.25 -10.09
C SER A 58 6.93 -17.97 -9.38
N GLY A 59 6.82 -18.09 -8.06
CA GLY A 59 7.81 -18.79 -7.24
C GLY A 59 9.05 -17.99 -6.87
N LEU A 60 9.20 -16.73 -7.30
CA LEU A 60 10.30 -15.88 -6.83
C LEU A 60 10.26 -15.73 -5.30
N ALA A 61 11.41 -15.91 -4.66
CA ALA A 61 11.58 -15.61 -3.25
C ALA A 61 11.41 -14.11 -2.97
N ALA A 62 11.00 -13.78 -1.74
CA ALA A 62 10.94 -12.40 -1.28
C ALA A 62 12.31 -11.70 -1.41
N GLY A 63 12.30 -10.42 -1.78
CA GLY A 63 13.50 -9.63 -1.97
C GLY A 63 13.43 -8.71 -3.18
N THR A 64 14.56 -8.11 -3.49
CA THR A 64 14.75 -7.26 -4.68
C THR A 64 15.46 -8.06 -5.75
N TRP A 65 14.91 -8.05 -6.96
CA TRP A 65 15.44 -8.76 -8.11
C TRP A 65 15.86 -7.74 -9.17
N THR A 66 17.13 -7.75 -9.57
CA THR A 66 17.61 -6.91 -10.67
C THR A 66 17.26 -7.59 -11.99
N VAL A 67 16.59 -6.88 -12.89
CA VAL A 67 16.25 -7.40 -14.22
C VAL A 67 17.39 -7.07 -15.18
N SER A 68 17.85 -8.07 -15.92
CA SER A 68 18.93 -7.96 -16.90
C SER A 68 18.53 -8.59 -18.22
N LYS A 69 19.15 -8.12 -19.29
CA LYS A 69 18.98 -8.61 -20.65
C LYS A 69 20.31 -8.55 -21.39
N HIS A 70 20.66 -9.61 -22.13
CA HIS A 70 21.99 -9.77 -22.75
C HIS A 70 23.18 -9.55 -21.79
N GLY A 71 23.01 -9.91 -20.51
CA GLY A 71 24.05 -9.77 -19.50
C GLY A 71 24.25 -8.34 -18.96
N ALA A 72 23.40 -7.39 -19.34
CA ALA A 72 23.41 -6.02 -18.82
C ALA A 72 22.10 -5.70 -18.06
N PRO A 73 22.13 -4.87 -17.01
CA PRO A 73 20.91 -4.39 -16.35
C PRO A 73 19.95 -3.74 -17.34
N LEU A 74 18.66 -4.06 -17.20
CA LEU A 74 17.60 -3.51 -18.04
C LEU A 74 17.26 -2.10 -17.54
N VAL A 75 17.33 -1.13 -18.45
CA VAL A 75 17.06 0.28 -18.15
C VAL A 75 15.68 0.68 -18.68
N THR A 76 14.95 1.51 -17.93
CA THR A 76 13.61 1.98 -18.28
C THR A 76 13.40 3.43 -17.85
N ASP A 77 12.56 4.17 -18.57
CA ASP A 77 12.04 5.47 -18.11
C ASP A 77 10.67 5.35 -17.42
N ASP A 78 10.02 4.20 -17.56
CA ASP A 78 8.76 3.89 -16.88
C ASP A 78 9.04 3.71 -15.38
N PRO A 79 8.30 4.39 -14.49
CA PRO A 79 8.41 4.14 -13.05
C PRO A 79 7.99 2.73 -12.64
N GLY A 80 7.29 1.99 -13.52
CA GLY A 80 6.70 0.68 -13.23
C GLY A 80 5.39 0.75 -12.44
N PHE A 81 4.92 1.96 -12.15
CA PHE A 81 3.68 2.21 -11.40
C PHE A 81 2.46 2.20 -12.32
N SER A 82 1.44 1.43 -11.94
CA SER A 82 0.09 1.49 -12.50
C SER A 82 -0.92 1.24 -11.39
N LEU A 83 -1.69 2.28 -11.01
CA LEU A 83 -2.68 2.14 -9.94
C LEU A 83 -3.71 1.04 -10.27
N ASP A 84 -4.26 1.06 -11.47
CA ASP A 84 -5.24 0.05 -11.91
C ASP A 84 -4.62 -1.36 -11.95
N GLY A 85 -3.36 -1.48 -12.38
CA GLY A 85 -2.61 -2.73 -12.35
C GLY A 85 -2.41 -3.25 -10.93
N LEU A 86 -2.00 -2.38 -10.00
CA LEU A 86 -1.82 -2.72 -8.58
C LEU A 86 -3.14 -3.11 -7.91
N VAL A 87 -4.24 -2.42 -8.26
CA VAL A 87 -5.60 -2.75 -7.79
C VAL A 87 -6.04 -4.11 -8.34
N ALA A 88 -5.80 -4.40 -9.62
CA ALA A 88 -6.10 -5.71 -10.22
C ALA A 88 -5.27 -6.83 -9.57
N TYR A 89 -3.97 -6.58 -9.39
CA TYR A 89 -3.05 -7.51 -8.73
C TYR A 89 -3.52 -7.81 -7.29
N ALA A 90 -3.74 -6.78 -6.48
CA ALA A 90 -4.26 -6.92 -5.12
C ALA A 90 -5.70 -7.47 -5.07
N GLY A 91 -6.43 -7.41 -6.18
CA GLY A 91 -7.78 -7.94 -6.34
C GLY A 91 -7.88 -9.46 -6.44
N ARG A 92 -6.84 -10.22 -6.07
CA ARG A 92 -6.85 -11.70 -6.03
C ARG A 92 -6.33 -12.19 -4.68
N ALA A 93 -6.80 -13.35 -4.24
CA ALA A 93 -6.28 -13.96 -3.03
C ALA A 93 -4.85 -14.44 -3.26
N ARG A 94 -3.90 -13.96 -2.46
CA ARG A 94 -2.47 -14.30 -2.55
C ARG A 94 -1.76 -13.87 -1.26
N ASP A 95 -0.58 -14.43 -1.04
CA ASP A 95 0.29 -14.19 0.12
C ASP A 95 1.54 -13.38 -0.24
N ARG A 96 1.61 -12.88 -1.48
CA ARG A 96 2.72 -12.10 -2.01
C ARG A 96 2.26 -10.87 -2.80
N GLU A 97 3.13 -9.88 -2.81
CA GLU A 97 3.10 -8.71 -3.67
C GLU A 97 4.33 -8.72 -4.56
N ILE A 98 4.13 -8.56 -5.87
CA ILE A 98 5.20 -8.40 -6.85
C ILE A 98 5.01 -7.06 -7.55
N ARG A 99 6.05 -6.22 -7.57
CA ARG A 99 6.03 -4.90 -8.22
C ARG A 99 7.23 -4.70 -9.12
N ALA A 100 7.01 -4.19 -10.32
CA ALA A 100 8.07 -3.57 -11.11
C ALA A 100 8.35 -2.17 -10.54
N VAL A 101 9.63 -1.85 -10.32
CA VAL A 101 10.05 -0.53 -9.84
C VAL A 101 11.31 -0.10 -10.57
N ARG A 102 11.47 1.21 -10.74
CA ARG A 102 12.67 1.81 -11.31
C ARG A 102 13.57 2.39 -10.22
N SER A 103 14.85 2.04 -10.23
CA SER A 103 15.85 2.68 -9.37
C SER A 103 16.12 4.13 -9.80
N PRO A 104 16.75 4.97 -8.95
CA PRO A 104 17.20 6.30 -9.35
C PRO A 104 18.14 6.32 -10.57
N GLU A 105 18.91 5.25 -10.77
CA GLU A 105 19.81 5.05 -11.90
C GLU A 105 19.09 4.60 -13.19
N GLY A 106 17.76 4.41 -13.12
CA GLY A 106 16.93 3.99 -14.24
C GLY A 106 16.86 2.47 -14.43
N ILE A 107 17.38 1.67 -13.49
CA ILE A 107 17.41 0.21 -13.60
C ILE A 107 16.06 -0.37 -13.17
N LEU A 108 15.54 -1.31 -13.96
CA LEU A 108 14.35 -2.07 -13.61
C LEU A 108 14.68 -3.10 -12.54
N HIS A 109 13.93 -3.04 -11.44
CA HIS A 109 13.89 -4.07 -10.42
C HIS A 109 12.48 -4.66 -10.31
N VAL A 110 12.42 -5.90 -9.83
CA VAL A 110 11.20 -6.52 -9.33
C VAL A 110 11.31 -6.65 -7.82
N LEU A 111 10.36 -6.08 -7.10
CA LEU A 111 10.23 -6.25 -5.65
C LEU A 111 9.23 -7.35 -5.36
N VAL A 112 9.62 -8.33 -4.56
CA VAL A 112 8.76 -9.40 -4.06
C VAL A 112 8.65 -9.28 -2.54
N ARG A 113 7.42 -9.22 -2.02
CA ARG A 113 7.15 -9.11 -0.59
C ARG A 113 6.08 -10.10 -0.16
N GLU A 114 6.22 -10.63 1.05
CA GLU A 114 5.11 -11.32 1.70
C GLU A 114 4.04 -10.31 2.13
N VAL A 115 2.77 -10.66 1.91
CA VAL A 115 1.63 -9.83 2.30
C VAL A 115 0.51 -10.68 2.88
N GLY A 116 -0.15 -10.15 3.91
CA GLY A 116 -1.42 -10.67 4.38
C GLY A 116 -2.61 -9.89 3.80
N PRO A 117 -3.81 -10.46 3.81
CA PRO A 117 -5.03 -9.74 3.47
C PRO A 117 -5.21 -8.49 4.34
N TYR A 118 -5.69 -7.42 3.72
CA TYR A 118 -6.05 -6.19 4.41
C TYR A 118 -7.14 -5.45 3.61
N VAL A 119 -7.67 -4.37 4.18
CA VAL A 119 -8.55 -3.45 3.45
C VAL A 119 -7.74 -2.27 2.96
N GLU A 120 -7.56 -2.16 1.64
CA GLU A 120 -7.00 -0.98 0.98
C GLU A 120 -8.02 0.15 1.06
N VAL A 121 -7.67 1.20 1.81
CA VAL A 121 -8.51 2.37 2.07
C VAL A 121 -8.47 3.28 0.85
N ALA A 122 -9.61 3.39 0.16
CA ALA A 122 -9.78 4.28 -0.98
C ALA A 122 -10.32 5.65 -0.57
N ARG A 123 -11.10 5.72 0.52
CA ARG A 123 -11.70 6.97 1.00
C ARG A 123 -11.89 6.94 2.51
N VAL A 124 -11.64 8.10 3.13
CA VAL A 124 -11.97 8.36 4.54
C VAL A 124 -12.91 9.56 4.59
N CYS A 125 -14.05 9.41 5.27
CA CYS A 125 -15.10 10.42 5.39
C CYS A 125 -15.26 10.84 6.86
N PRO A 126 -14.52 11.85 7.34
CA PRO A 126 -14.67 12.39 8.69
C PRO A 126 -15.76 13.46 8.73
N GLU A 127 -17.01 13.04 8.67
CA GLU A 127 -18.19 13.92 8.64
C GLU A 127 -19.34 13.37 9.48
N ASP A 128 -20.31 14.22 9.80
CA ASP A 128 -21.57 13.87 10.47
C ASP A 128 -21.42 13.10 11.80
N GLY A 129 -20.37 13.41 12.56
CA GLY A 129 -20.11 12.72 13.83
C GLY A 129 -19.60 11.29 13.66
N MET A 130 -19.11 10.94 12.47
CA MET A 130 -18.62 9.62 12.12
C MET A 130 -17.19 9.69 11.57
N VAL A 131 -16.43 8.62 11.77
CA VAL A 131 -15.30 8.28 10.89
C VAL A 131 -15.76 7.17 9.97
N GLY A 132 -16.01 7.52 8.71
CA GLY A 132 -16.35 6.57 7.65
C GLY A 132 -15.13 6.15 6.84
N VAL A 133 -15.13 4.91 6.38
CA VAL A 133 -14.10 4.33 5.52
C VAL A 133 -14.74 3.56 4.39
N GLU A 134 -14.25 3.78 3.17
CA GLU A 134 -14.52 2.92 2.01
C GLU A 134 -13.21 2.35 1.49
N GLY A 135 -13.23 1.07 1.12
CA GLY A 135 -12.03 0.39 0.64
C GLY A 135 -12.33 -0.94 -0.04
N MET A 136 -11.27 -1.67 -0.38
CA MET A 136 -11.36 -3.01 -0.97
C MET A 136 -10.53 -4.04 -0.22
N LEU A 137 -11.02 -5.28 -0.17
CA LEU A 137 -10.25 -6.43 0.28
C LEU A 137 -9.11 -6.72 -0.71
N ALA A 138 -7.90 -6.33 -0.30
CA ALA A 138 -6.64 -6.61 -0.98
C ALA A 138 -6.09 -7.95 -0.50
N TYR A 139 -5.58 -8.76 -1.43
CA TYR A 139 -4.93 -10.05 -1.20
C TYR A 139 -5.80 -11.13 -0.54
N GLY A 140 -7.08 -10.83 -0.27
CA GLY A 140 -8.04 -11.76 0.31
C GLY A 140 -9.02 -12.35 -0.72
N GLU A 141 -9.74 -13.39 -0.30
CA GLU A 141 -10.86 -13.95 -1.04
C GLU A 141 -12.05 -12.96 -1.08
N PRO A 142 -12.76 -12.83 -2.21
CA PRO A 142 -13.97 -12.01 -2.25
C PRO A 142 -15.04 -12.61 -1.33
N ARG A 143 -15.89 -11.74 -0.77
CA ARG A 143 -17.00 -12.09 0.11
C ARG A 143 -18.31 -11.64 -0.54
N PRO A 144 -19.01 -12.51 -1.30
CA PRO A 144 -20.25 -12.14 -1.99
C PRO A 144 -21.30 -11.53 -1.04
N ALA A 145 -21.42 -12.11 0.16
CA ALA A 145 -22.17 -11.54 1.27
C ALA A 145 -21.52 -11.99 2.59
N ALA A 146 -20.77 -11.10 3.24
CA ALA A 146 -20.29 -11.35 4.59
C ALA A 146 -21.48 -11.45 5.57
N ARG A 147 -21.41 -12.37 6.54
CA ARG A 147 -22.45 -12.53 7.57
C ARG A 147 -22.36 -11.44 8.62
N SER A 148 -21.14 -10.97 8.90
CA SER A 148 -20.88 -9.85 9.79
C SER A 148 -19.72 -8.99 9.29
N ALA A 149 -19.84 -7.67 9.47
CA ALA A 149 -18.78 -6.72 9.15
C ALA A 149 -18.85 -5.50 10.09
N TRP A 150 -17.70 -5.07 10.58
CA TRP A 150 -17.57 -3.93 11.51
C TRP A 150 -16.36 -3.07 11.16
N LEU A 151 -16.45 -1.77 11.47
CA LEU A 151 -15.29 -0.90 11.62
C LEU A 151 -14.94 -0.83 13.09
N VAL A 152 -13.83 -1.46 13.46
CA VAL A 152 -13.37 -1.59 14.84
C VAL A 152 -12.28 -0.56 15.12
N ALA A 153 -12.36 0.12 16.24
CA ALA A 153 -11.37 1.06 16.75
C ALA A 153 -10.81 0.56 18.08
N VAL A 154 -9.49 0.34 18.14
CA VAL A 154 -8.80 -0.15 19.33
C VAL A 154 -7.92 0.96 19.89
N ALA A 155 -8.17 1.41 21.13
CA ALA A 155 -7.32 2.39 21.77
C ALA A 155 -5.98 1.73 22.14
N ARG A 156 -4.84 2.35 21.75
CA ARG A 156 -3.49 1.82 22.06
C ARG A 156 -3.23 1.58 23.55
N LYS A 157 -3.99 2.27 24.40
CA LYS A 157 -3.98 2.14 25.86
C LYS A 157 -5.40 2.35 26.38
N GLY A 158 -6.29 1.39 26.19
CA GLY A 158 -7.66 1.51 26.67
C GLY A 158 -8.63 0.51 26.01
N PRO A 159 -9.90 0.91 25.88
CA PRO A 159 -10.96 0.04 25.38
C PRO A 159 -10.91 -0.14 23.86
N GLU A 160 -11.79 -1.03 23.39
CA GLU A 160 -12.15 -1.20 21.99
C GLU A 160 -13.60 -0.75 21.81
N THR A 161 -13.91 -0.16 20.66
CA THR A 161 -15.30 0.10 20.23
C THR A 161 -15.47 -0.26 18.76
N ALA A 162 -16.70 -0.46 18.33
CA ALA A 162 -17.00 -0.81 16.94
C ALA A 162 -18.25 -0.08 16.45
N GLY A 163 -18.25 0.22 15.16
CA GLY A 163 -19.44 0.66 14.44
C GLY A 163 -19.71 -0.22 13.22
N GLY A 164 -20.85 0.02 12.56
CA GLY A 164 -21.35 -0.84 11.51
C GLY A 164 -20.43 -0.92 10.29
N GLY A 165 -20.35 -2.10 9.68
CA GLY A 165 -19.66 -2.35 8.42
C GLY A 165 -20.51 -3.17 7.46
N THR A 166 -20.15 -3.13 6.18
CA THR A 166 -20.73 -3.98 5.13
C THR A 166 -19.63 -4.42 4.17
N VAL A 167 -19.82 -5.59 3.59
CA VAL A 167 -18.96 -6.10 2.52
C VAL A 167 -19.84 -6.57 1.36
N ARG A 168 -19.48 -6.16 0.14
CA ARG A 168 -20.10 -6.62 -1.10
C ARG A 168 -19.02 -6.99 -2.10
N GLY A 169 -18.81 -8.29 -2.31
CA GLY A 169 -17.68 -8.80 -3.08
C GLY A 169 -16.37 -8.45 -2.38
N ARG A 170 -15.62 -7.50 -2.95
CA ARG A 170 -14.38 -6.98 -2.33
C ARG A 170 -14.57 -5.65 -1.63
N ARG A 171 -15.67 -4.93 -1.90
CA ARG A 171 -15.86 -3.59 -1.37
C ARG A 171 -16.23 -3.66 0.10
N PHE A 172 -15.45 -2.99 0.94
CA PHE A 172 -15.75 -2.74 2.35
C PHE A 172 -16.25 -1.31 2.53
N THR A 173 -17.25 -1.13 3.38
CA THR A 173 -17.68 0.18 3.86
C THR A 173 -17.97 0.07 5.34
N GLY A 174 -17.36 0.93 6.15
CA GLY A 174 -17.53 0.92 7.60
C GLY A 174 -17.59 2.33 8.19
N LYS A 175 -18.27 2.47 9.32
CA LYS A 175 -18.39 3.76 10.04
C LYS A 175 -18.34 3.53 11.55
N VAL A 176 -17.62 4.38 12.27
CA VAL A 176 -17.61 4.40 13.74
C VAL A 176 -17.97 5.80 14.27
N PRO A 177 -18.88 5.92 15.25
CA PRO A 177 -19.23 7.20 15.85
C PRO A 177 -18.06 7.84 16.61
N ILE A 178 -17.80 9.13 16.37
CA ILE A 178 -16.73 9.83 17.08
C ILE A 178 -17.03 9.98 18.58
N ALA A 179 -18.31 10.01 18.96
CA ALA A 179 -18.72 10.07 20.37
C ALA A 179 -18.15 8.90 21.18
N GLN A 180 -18.20 7.68 20.62
CA GLN A 180 -17.63 6.47 21.25
C GLN A 180 -16.10 6.57 21.40
N LEU A 181 -15.40 7.16 20.42
CA LEU A 181 -13.95 7.33 20.47
C LEU A 181 -13.48 8.34 21.53
N THR A 182 -14.39 9.19 22.00
CA THR A 182 -14.12 10.23 23.00
C THR A 182 -14.71 9.92 24.37
N GLU A 183 -15.48 8.85 24.47
CA GLU A 183 -16.21 8.50 25.69
C GLU A 183 -15.26 8.24 26.85
N GLY A 184 -15.49 8.93 27.97
CA GLY A 184 -14.66 8.82 29.16
C GLY A 184 -13.21 9.27 28.98
N GLN A 185 -12.86 10.00 27.91
CA GLN A 185 -11.50 10.44 27.67
C GLN A 185 -11.04 11.45 28.72
N THR A 186 -10.08 11.03 29.57
CA THR A 186 -9.43 11.89 30.56
C THR A 186 -7.99 12.28 30.16
N LYS A 187 -7.34 11.46 29.33
CA LYS A 187 -5.98 11.73 28.85
C LYS A 187 -6.00 12.79 27.76
N ARG A 188 -5.00 13.68 27.77
CA ARG A 188 -4.83 14.73 26.76
C ARG A 188 -4.84 14.20 25.33
N ARG A 189 -4.26 13.03 25.08
CA ARG A 189 -4.24 12.36 23.78
C ARG A 189 -4.55 10.88 23.92
N VAL A 190 -5.44 10.38 23.06
CA VAL A 190 -5.74 8.96 22.86
C VAL A 190 -5.62 8.66 21.37
N PHE A 191 -4.94 7.55 21.05
CA PHE A 191 -4.78 7.08 19.67
C PHE A 191 -5.51 5.76 19.51
N TRP A 192 -6.31 5.68 18.45
CA TRP A 192 -7.12 4.53 18.08
C TRP A 192 -6.60 3.95 16.77
N ASP A 193 -6.20 2.69 16.76
CA ASP A 193 -5.87 1.98 15.52
C ASP A 193 -7.17 1.38 14.96
N LEU A 194 -7.39 1.51 13.64
CA LEU A 194 -8.62 1.06 13.00
C LEU A 194 -8.42 -0.26 12.25
N PHE A 195 -9.43 -1.11 12.32
CA PHE A 195 -9.49 -2.40 11.65
C PHE A 195 -10.86 -2.63 11.01
N ALA A 196 -10.90 -3.39 9.93
CA ALA A 196 -12.12 -4.04 9.49
C ALA A 196 -12.21 -5.41 10.18
N GLU A 197 -13.37 -5.75 10.74
CA GLU A 197 -13.62 -7.11 11.22
C GLU A 197 -14.73 -7.72 10.38
N ILE A 198 -14.43 -8.81 9.66
CA ILE A 198 -15.31 -9.42 8.67
C ILE A 198 -15.38 -10.91 8.96
N ASP A 199 -16.58 -11.42 9.26
CA ASP A 199 -16.80 -12.83 9.62
C ASP A 199 -15.83 -13.35 10.70
N GLY A 200 -15.51 -12.50 11.68
CA GLY A 200 -14.58 -12.80 12.78
C GLY A 200 -13.09 -12.66 12.44
N VAL A 201 -12.75 -12.29 11.20
CA VAL A 201 -11.37 -12.02 10.78
C VAL A 201 -11.08 -10.53 10.88
N ARG A 202 -10.05 -10.17 11.66
CA ARG A 202 -9.58 -8.79 11.81
C ARG A 202 -8.54 -8.46 10.75
N LEU A 203 -8.83 -7.45 9.94
CA LEU A 203 -8.01 -7.00 8.83
C LEU A 203 -7.53 -5.56 9.08
N PRO A 204 -6.25 -5.27 8.85
CA PRO A 204 -5.75 -3.89 8.89
C PRO A 204 -6.47 -3.02 7.86
N LEU A 205 -6.65 -1.74 8.19
CA LEU A 205 -7.00 -0.70 7.23
C LEU A 205 -5.74 0.06 6.87
N ALA A 206 -5.33 0.04 5.61
CA ALA A 206 -4.14 0.74 5.13
C ALA A 206 -4.34 1.28 3.72
N ALA A 207 -3.52 2.26 3.32
CA ALA A 207 -3.46 2.72 1.93
C ALA A 207 -2.04 2.49 1.41
N ARG A 208 -1.83 1.46 0.58
CA ARG A 208 -0.49 0.99 0.17
C ARG A 208 -0.34 0.85 -1.34
N LEU A 209 -1.44 0.90 -2.11
CA LEU A 209 -1.40 0.71 -3.57
C LEU A 209 -1.16 2.00 -4.36
N ASP A 210 -1.33 3.17 -3.74
CA ASP A 210 -1.14 4.48 -4.39
C ASP A 210 0.33 4.92 -4.55
N ASP A 211 1.27 4.12 -4.03
CA ASP A 211 2.72 4.39 -4.01
C ASP A 211 3.13 5.73 -3.36
N VAL A 212 2.21 6.35 -2.60
CA VAL A 212 2.50 7.55 -1.83
C VAL A 212 3.22 7.16 -0.55
N THR A 213 4.50 7.48 -0.45
CA THR A 213 5.27 7.28 0.78
C THR A 213 5.00 8.39 1.81
N GLU A 214 5.24 8.08 3.09
CA GLU A 214 5.17 9.05 4.21
C GLU A 214 3.80 9.72 4.36
N LYS A 215 2.70 8.97 4.18
CA LYS A 215 1.34 9.54 4.16
C LYS A 215 0.99 10.33 5.41
N LYS A 216 1.54 9.96 6.56
CA LYS A 216 1.38 10.67 7.83
C LYS A 216 1.73 12.17 7.76
N SER A 217 2.75 12.55 6.97
CA SER A 217 3.16 13.94 6.81
C SER A 217 2.45 14.65 5.66
N ARG A 218 1.99 13.89 4.65
CA ARG A 218 1.44 14.41 3.39
C ARG A 218 -0.09 14.51 3.37
N VAL A 219 -0.79 13.63 4.09
CA VAL A 219 -2.26 13.57 4.10
C VAL A 219 -2.79 14.14 5.40
N ARG A 220 -3.70 15.13 5.29
CA ARG A 220 -4.41 15.70 6.44
C ARG A 220 -5.90 15.61 6.25
N PHE A 221 -6.56 14.95 7.18
CA PHE A 221 -8.01 14.87 7.22
C PHE A 221 -8.62 16.05 8.00
N PRO A 222 -9.82 16.51 7.62
CA PRO A 222 -10.63 17.40 8.45
C PRO A 222 -10.77 16.85 9.87
N ALA A 223 -10.80 17.77 10.86
CA ALA A 223 -11.08 17.39 12.24
C ALA A 223 -12.56 17.59 12.53
N GLN A 224 -13.09 16.74 13.41
CA GLN A 224 -14.39 16.88 14.02
C GLN A 224 -14.23 17.07 15.54
N TYR A 225 -15.31 17.43 16.22
CA TYR A 225 -15.28 17.79 17.63
C TYR A 225 -16.41 17.12 18.42
N VAL A 226 -16.08 16.61 19.61
CA VAL A 226 -17.04 16.22 20.65
C VAL A 226 -16.69 17.03 21.90
N GLY A 227 -17.48 18.07 22.19
CA GLY A 227 -17.12 19.04 23.22
C GLY A 227 -15.74 19.68 22.94
N GLN A 228 -14.79 19.48 23.84
CA GLN A 228 -13.40 19.96 23.71
C GLN A 228 -12.44 18.95 23.07
N VAL A 229 -12.93 17.76 22.71
CA VAL A 229 -12.08 16.71 22.13
C VAL A 229 -12.11 16.82 20.61
N ARG A 230 -10.96 17.14 20.04
CA ARG A 230 -10.71 17.07 18.61
C ARG A 230 -10.47 15.64 18.18
N VAL A 231 -11.23 15.16 17.21
CA VAL A 231 -11.13 13.83 16.61
C VAL A 231 -10.66 13.96 15.17
N ARG A 232 -9.54 13.31 14.84
CA ARG A 232 -8.94 13.41 13.51
C ARG A 232 -8.36 12.07 13.04
N PRO A 233 -8.83 11.54 11.91
CA PRO A 233 -8.15 10.44 11.24
C PRO A 233 -6.74 10.85 10.78
N TYR A 234 -5.84 9.88 10.70
CA TYR A 234 -4.50 10.06 10.16
C TYR A 234 -3.94 8.71 9.70
N PHE A 235 -2.98 8.73 8.77
CA PHE A 235 -2.19 7.55 8.46
C PHE A 235 -0.98 7.47 9.40
N THR A 236 -0.69 6.25 9.86
CA THR A 236 0.50 5.93 10.66
C THR A 236 1.76 5.85 9.79
N ASP A 237 2.92 5.59 10.40
CA ASP A 237 4.18 5.40 9.65
C ASP A 237 4.19 4.12 8.80
N ALA A 238 3.27 3.18 9.08
CA ALA A 238 3.05 1.96 8.29
C ALA A 238 1.90 2.11 7.27
N ASP A 239 1.49 3.35 7.00
CA ASP A 239 0.33 3.72 6.16
C ASP A 239 -1.01 3.08 6.58
N SER A 240 -1.09 2.54 7.80
CA SER A 240 -2.35 2.09 8.40
C SER A 240 -3.18 3.29 8.86
N LEU A 241 -4.50 3.22 8.73
CA LEU A 241 -5.43 4.25 9.17
C LEU A 241 -5.66 4.18 10.68
N ALA A 242 -5.60 5.34 11.33
CA ALA A 242 -5.84 5.49 12.76
C ALA A 242 -6.61 6.79 13.03
N VAL A 243 -7.06 6.98 14.27
CA VAL A 243 -7.71 8.21 14.75
C VAL A 243 -6.99 8.74 15.97
N ALA A 244 -6.75 10.04 15.99
CA ALA A 244 -6.23 10.75 17.15
C ALA A 244 -7.36 11.57 17.80
N CYS A 245 -7.60 11.35 19.09
CA CYS A 245 -8.49 12.15 19.91
C CYS A 245 -7.65 13.01 20.85
N THR A 246 -7.74 14.34 20.75
CA THR A 246 -6.94 15.30 21.52
C THR A 246 -7.86 16.27 22.25
N ILE A 247 -7.70 16.38 23.57
CA ILE A 247 -8.35 17.45 24.35
C ILE A 247 -7.66 18.77 23.99
N GLU A 248 -8.42 19.71 23.43
CA GLU A 248 -7.97 21.08 23.17
C GLU A 248 -8.45 21.99 24.31
N GLU A 249 -7.49 22.65 24.97
CA GLU A 249 -7.81 23.70 25.92
C GLU A 249 -8.43 24.88 25.16
N LYS A 250 -9.50 25.48 25.69
CA LYS A 250 -10.03 26.71 25.11
C LYS A 250 -8.92 27.75 25.11
N THR A 251 -8.50 28.18 23.93
CA THR A 251 -7.68 29.39 23.80
C THR A 251 -8.63 30.54 24.09
N SER A 252 -8.54 31.09 25.30
CA SER A 252 -9.21 32.34 25.69
C SER A 252 -8.65 33.52 24.91
#